data_AF-A0A815NDA8-F1
#
_entry.id   AF-A0A815NDA8-F1
#
_cell.length_a   1.000
_cell.length_b   1.000
_cell.length_c   1.000
_cell.angle_alpha   90.00
_cell.angle_beta   90.00
_cell.angle_gamma   90.00
#
_symmetry.space_group_name_H-M   'P 1'
#
loop_
_entity.id
_entity.type
_entity.pdbx_description
1 polymer ?
#
loop_
_entity_poly.entity_id
_entity_poly.type
_entity_poly.pdbx_seq_one_letter_code
_entity_poly.pdbx_strand_id
1 'polypeptide(L)'
;MTNLEKQADEILALQSIFETKFRFLHDNNQYEILIDFDLLQPFVIKYNNKRSIIDYLPPFTLIIHYDDEYPSSHPPSFILSCFYFSKSSLENLCQKLDNYPFINGEVCVYDWIELIKNQISNELILHTKLDDEQINDPRALNGYLNENINQIYQYLINYNNEQKEKQFRNQLQTCLICTDIISGIDCIRLYRCGHFYCQSCLNNYVKITFDNGRFGEKLLCPQNQCQKALLPNEMKLIIQDDQLYQRYERLTLQHALELMNDIIWCPRCQSAVLIGSGDDNLAICDQCRYTFCKKCKEIYHFQVMCPKDYLIEQLKLQQQKARERIAKQREEESERNRKVQEKDEKRLAKEREKALAELARIEKQKATLAERNLVKQHYREIAIDLSDEDILLEKILNAERMEVLNTQPCPNCHARIEKNGGCSHMHCSRCDYHFTWSSPEGPRPPEITSLLYHSSNAMSVQSIKEELNKKSDTAKVSEQNIEKTDSDQLTEDENKQDTKILINNRSFVGSAIVKRVKQCPNNSCNKFNVKIGDDNWIVCSECFKQYCFSCLKSINGPNHFQKECDRYTPL
;
A
#
# COMPACT_ATOMS: atom_id res chain seq x y z
N MET A 1 41.84 29.30 36.59
CA MET A 1 40.71 28.38 36.74
C MET A 1 41.24 27.05 37.19
N THR A 2 40.76 26.52 38.31
CA THR A 2 41.06 25.17 38.82
C THR A 2 40.28 24.11 38.05
N ASN A 3 40.62 22.83 38.23
CA ASN A 3 39.84 21.72 37.68
C ASN A 3 38.37 21.77 38.16
N LEU A 4 38.16 21.97 39.46
CA LEU A 4 36.83 22.08 40.07
C LEU A 4 35.99 23.24 39.51
N GLU A 5 36.60 24.40 39.25
CA GLU A 5 35.92 25.53 38.62
C GLU A 5 35.49 25.19 37.18
N LYS A 6 36.38 24.60 36.37
CA LYS A 6 36.06 24.17 34.99
C LYS A 6 34.97 23.10 34.95
N GLN A 7 35.00 22.14 35.88
CA GLN A 7 33.95 21.13 36.03
C GLN A 7 32.62 21.77 36.39
N ALA A 8 32.58 22.70 37.34
CA ALA A 8 31.36 23.40 37.74
C ALA A 8 30.75 24.17 36.56
N ASP A 9 31.58 24.86 35.76
CA ASP A 9 31.12 25.57 34.56
C ASP A 9 30.55 24.60 33.49
N GLU A 10 31.21 23.46 33.23
CA GLU A 10 30.69 22.43 32.30
C GLU A 10 29.36 21.82 32.82
N ILE A 11 29.30 21.49 34.11
CA ILE A 11 28.11 20.92 34.76
C ILE A 11 26.93 21.89 34.67
N LEU A 12 27.15 23.19 34.92
CA LEU A 12 26.11 24.22 34.78
C LEU A 12 25.64 24.37 33.33
N ALA A 13 26.55 24.33 32.35
CA ALA A 13 26.20 24.35 30.94
C ALA A 13 25.36 23.12 30.54
N LEU A 14 25.79 21.92 30.92
CA LEU A 14 25.05 20.67 30.67
C LEU A 14 23.68 20.68 31.35
N GLN A 15 23.59 21.13 32.59
CA GLN A 15 22.32 21.26 33.31
C GLN A 15 21.36 22.25 32.61
N SER A 16 21.87 23.34 32.02
CA SER A 16 21.06 24.28 31.25
C SER A 16 20.62 23.74 29.88
N ILE A 17 21.39 22.84 29.26
CA ILE A 17 21.08 22.28 27.92
C ILE A 17 20.10 21.10 28.03
N PHE A 18 20.28 20.25 29.03
CA PHE A 18 19.54 18.99 29.18
C PHE A 18 18.43 19.05 30.23
N GLU A 19 18.40 20.09 31.08
CA GLU A 19 17.39 20.30 32.11
C GLU A 19 17.15 19.03 32.97
N THR A 20 15.92 18.50 32.97
CA THR A 20 15.49 17.30 33.72
C THR A 20 16.15 15.98 33.26
N LYS A 21 16.89 16.01 32.13
CA LYS A 21 17.64 14.88 31.55
C LYS A 21 19.10 14.82 32.01
N PHE A 22 19.58 15.84 32.74
CA PHE A 22 20.87 15.84 33.42
C PHE A 22 20.65 15.74 34.92
N ARG A 23 21.25 14.73 35.56
CA ARG A 23 20.93 14.38 36.95
C ARG A 23 22.19 14.08 37.74
N PHE A 24 22.36 14.78 38.87
CA PHE A 24 23.36 14.43 39.85
C PHE A 24 23.01 13.10 40.52
N LEU A 25 24.00 12.23 40.61
CA LEU A 25 23.94 10.96 41.30
C LEU A 25 24.70 11.14 42.61
N HIS A 26 23.99 11.00 43.74
CA HIS A 26 24.45 11.32 45.11
C HIS A 26 25.74 10.61 45.60
N ASP A 27 26.38 9.79 44.77
CA ASP A 27 27.62 9.07 45.04
C ASP A 27 28.75 9.55 44.11
N ASN A 28 29.76 10.22 44.67
CA ASN A 28 31.06 10.55 44.06
C ASN A 28 30.99 11.25 42.67
N ASN A 29 30.57 12.52 42.61
CA ASN A 29 30.66 13.37 41.41
C ASN A 29 30.14 12.72 40.10
N GLN A 30 29.10 11.89 40.22
CA GLN A 30 28.50 11.19 39.09
C GLN A 30 27.30 11.94 38.54
N TYR A 31 27.16 11.90 37.21
CA TYR A 31 26.05 12.54 36.50
C TYR A 31 25.47 11.58 35.45
N GLU A 32 24.16 11.38 35.50
CA GLU A 32 23.38 10.66 34.48
C GLU A 32 22.86 11.67 33.46
N ILE A 33 23.14 11.41 32.18
CA ILE A 33 22.73 12.23 31.04
C ILE A 33 21.88 11.37 30.09
N LEU A 34 20.63 11.78 29.90
CA LEU A 34 19.71 11.14 28.95
C LEU A 34 19.74 11.91 27.61
N ILE A 35 20.42 11.33 26.63
CA ILE A 35 20.65 11.89 25.31
C ILE A 35 19.50 11.48 24.38
N ASP A 36 18.66 12.42 23.99
CA ASP A 36 17.67 12.23 22.91
C ASP A 36 18.31 12.41 21.53
N PHE A 37 17.73 11.79 20.52
CA PHE A 37 18.17 11.89 19.12
C PHE A 37 17.20 12.74 18.31
N ASP A 38 17.70 13.88 17.85
CA ASP A 38 16.97 14.83 17.00
C ASP A 38 16.97 14.33 15.55
N LEU A 39 16.04 13.42 15.25
CA LEU A 39 15.96 12.72 13.97
C LEU A 39 15.53 13.65 12.82
N LEU A 40 16.50 14.24 12.13
CA LEU A 40 16.29 15.12 10.95
C LEU A 40 15.79 14.38 9.70
N GLN A 41 15.85 13.05 9.69
CA GLN A 41 15.41 12.18 8.59
C GLN A 41 14.62 10.99 9.15
N PRO A 42 13.69 10.39 8.38
CA PRO A 42 12.89 9.25 8.83
C PRO A 42 13.78 8.07 9.19
N PHE A 43 13.84 7.72 10.47
CA PHE A 43 14.67 6.63 10.97
C PHE A 43 14.02 5.28 10.66
N VAL A 44 14.73 4.40 9.97
CA VAL A 44 14.16 3.12 9.51
C VAL A 44 14.64 1.96 10.38
N ILE A 45 13.73 1.32 11.10
CA ILE A 45 14.01 0.01 11.71
C ILE A 45 13.72 -1.08 10.67
N LYS A 46 14.70 -1.95 10.42
CA LYS A 46 14.55 -3.16 9.60
C LYS A 46 14.58 -4.41 10.50
N TYR A 47 13.51 -5.19 10.48
CA TYR A 47 13.39 -6.46 11.21
C TYR A 47 12.47 -7.44 10.47
N ASN A 48 12.88 -8.70 10.32
CA ASN A 48 12.13 -9.77 9.63
C ASN A 48 11.49 -9.33 8.29
N ASN A 49 12.29 -8.71 7.42
CA ASN A 49 11.89 -8.10 6.14
C ASN A 49 10.83 -6.96 6.22
N LYS A 50 10.35 -6.60 7.40
CA LYS A 50 9.54 -5.40 7.64
C LYS A 50 10.46 -4.18 7.74
N ARG A 51 9.97 -3.05 7.22
CA ARG A 51 10.56 -1.72 7.39
C ARG A 51 9.55 -0.85 8.13
N SER A 52 9.98 -0.20 9.19
CA SER A 52 9.13 0.68 9.99
C SER A 52 9.81 2.03 10.19
N ILE A 53 9.04 3.11 10.05
CA ILE A 53 9.52 4.48 10.20
C ILE A 53 9.29 4.93 11.65
N ILE A 54 10.36 5.41 12.26
CA ILE A 54 10.42 5.95 13.61
C ILE A 54 10.76 7.44 13.50
N ASP A 55 10.02 8.25 14.24
CA ASP A 55 10.28 9.68 14.39
C ASP A 55 10.76 10.01 15.82
N TYR A 56 10.58 9.08 16.78
CA TYR A 56 11.04 9.20 18.17
C TYR A 56 11.73 7.93 18.66
N LEU A 57 13.00 8.06 19.05
CA LEU A 57 13.76 7.02 19.76
C LEU A 57 13.77 7.27 21.27
N PRO A 58 13.86 6.21 22.10
CA PRO A 58 14.14 6.36 23.53
C PRO A 58 15.54 6.94 23.76
N PRO A 59 15.76 7.67 24.87
CA PRO A 59 17.05 8.29 25.14
C PRO A 59 18.15 7.26 25.37
N PHE A 60 19.36 7.61 24.92
CA PHE A 60 20.59 6.91 25.25
C PHE A 60 21.10 7.41 26.61
N THR A 61 21.60 6.50 27.46
CA THR A 61 22.12 6.86 28.79
C THR A 61 23.64 6.94 28.74
N LEU A 62 24.18 8.12 29.05
CA LEU A 62 25.60 8.35 29.34
C LEU A 62 25.73 8.64 30.84
N ILE A 63 26.60 7.90 31.54
CA ILE A 63 26.95 8.20 32.93
C ILE A 63 28.40 8.68 32.95
N ILE A 64 28.64 9.87 33.49
CA ILE A 64 29.96 10.46 33.67
C ILE A 64 30.32 10.44 35.16
N HIS A 65 31.60 10.23 35.47
CA HIS A 65 32.19 10.47 36.79
C HIS A 65 33.39 11.42 36.64
N TYR A 66 33.28 12.59 37.27
CA TYR A 66 34.33 13.59 37.33
C TYR A 66 35.26 13.34 38.52
N ASP A 67 36.53 13.07 38.24
CA ASP A 67 37.61 13.02 39.22
C ASP A 67 38.32 14.39 39.35
N ASP A 68 39.23 14.51 40.33
CA ASP A 68 39.95 15.75 40.62
C ASP A 68 41.02 16.12 39.57
N GLU A 69 41.36 15.21 38.64
CA GLU A 69 42.42 15.38 37.64
C GLU A 69 41.91 15.93 36.29
N TYR A 70 40.66 15.64 35.93
CA TYR A 70 39.98 16.25 34.77
C TYR A 70 39.73 17.76 34.98
N PRO A 71 39.89 18.64 33.96
CA PRO A 71 40.37 18.35 32.61
C PRO A 71 41.89 18.42 32.42
N SER A 72 42.68 18.71 33.47
CA SER A 72 44.12 18.98 33.29
C SER A 72 44.95 17.74 32.90
N SER A 73 44.64 16.54 33.39
CA SER A 73 45.43 15.32 33.10
C SER A 73 44.86 14.47 31.96
N HIS A 74 43.57 14.14 32.03
CA HIS A 74 42.90 13.14 31.19
C HIS A 74 41.39 13.40 31.12
N PRO A 75 40.64 12.85 30.13
CA PRO A 75 39.18 12.94 30.06
C PRO A 75 38.49 12.21 31.23
N PRO A 76 37.20 12.49 31.51
CA PRO A 76 36.50 11.92 32.65
C PRO A 76 36.05 10.48 32.33
N SER A 77 35.89 9.66 33.36
CA SER A 77 35.42 8.28 33.17
C SER A 77 33.94 8.18 32.84
N PHE A 78 33.54 7.18 32.06
CA PHE A 78 32.16 7.04 31.55
C PHE A 78 31.63 5.60 31.47
N ILE A 79 30.30 5.48 31.42
CA ILE A 79 29.54 4.29 31.00
C ILE A 79 28.50 4.67 29.95
N LEU A 80 28.31 3.77 28.97
CA LEU A 80 27.30 3.87 27.92
C LEU A 80 26.21 2.81 28.13
N SER A 81 24.95 3.19 28.03
CA SER A 81 23.81 2.27 28.13
C SER A 81 22.72 2.62 27.13
N CYS A 82 22.44 1.67 26.22
CA CYS A 82 21.31 1.76 25.29
C CYS A 82 20.79 0.36 24.95
N PHE A 83 19.52 0.07 25.28
CA PHE A 83 18.96 -1.28 25.15
C PHE A 83 18.70 -1.71 23.70
N TYR A 84 18.62 -0.75 22.76
CA TYR A 84 18.33 -1.01 21.34
C TYR A 84 19.57 -0.89 20.43
N PHE A 85 20.76 -0.73 21.01
CA PHE A 85 22.03 -0.94 20.31
C PHE A 85 22.53 -2.36 20.55
N SER A 86 23.20 -2.97 19.57
CA SER A 86 23.91 -4.23 19.83
C SER A 86 25.08 -3.97 20.79
N LYS A 87 25.48 -5.00 21.56
CA LYS A 87 26.65 -4.90 22.45
C LYS A 87 27.89 -4.40 21.69
N SER A 88 28.23 -5.01 20.55
CA SER A 88 29.35 -4.59 19.68
C SER A 88 29.25 -3.12 19.26
N SER A 89 28.05 -2.62 18.93
CA SER A 89 27.86 -1.21 18.56
C SER A 89 28.20 -0.24 19.68
N LEU A 90 27.89 -0.60 20.94
CA LEU A 90 28.25 0.19 22.12
C LEU A 90 29.74 0.12 22.46
N GLU A 91 30.39 -1.02 22.23
CA GLU A 91 31.82 -1.20 22.47
C GLU A 91 32.65 -0.38 21.47
N ASN A 92 32.26 -0.41 20.20
CA ASN A 92 32.82 0.48 19.17
C ASN A 92 32.63 1.96 19.51
N LEU A 93 31.55 2.32 20.21
CA LEU A 93 31.31 3.69 20.67
C LEU A 93 32.19 4.05 21.88
N CYS A 94 32.39 3.14 22.84
CA CYS A 94 33.36 3.32 23.93
C CYS A 94 34.77 3.59 23.39
N GLN A 95 35.23 2.77 22.42
CA GLN A 95 36.53 2.97 21.78
C GLN A 95 36.63 4.29 21.02
N LYS A 96 35.55 4.80 20.43
CA LYS A 96 35.54 6.12 19.76
C LYS A 96 35.66 7.28 20.75
N LEU A 97 35.10 7.14 21.96
CA LEU A 97 35.26 8.14 23.03
C LEU A 97 36.67 8.10 23.63
N ASP A 98 37.26 6.92 23.83
CA ASP A 98 38.66 6.79 24.27
C ASP A 98 39.66 7.42 23.29
N ASN A 99 39.40 7.28 21.99
CA ASN A 99 40.22 7.85 20.92
C ASN A 99 39.81 9.29 20.54
N TYR A 100 38.92 9.94 21.30
CA TYR A 100 38.54 11.33 21.05
C TYR A 100 39.76 12.25 21.29
N PRO A 101 40.04 13.24 20.43
CA PRO A 101 41.19 14.13 20.56
C PRO A 101 41.02 15.08 21.75
N PHE A 102 41.47 14.65 22.93
CA PHE A 102 41.44 15.43 24.16
C PHE A 102 42.60 16.45 24.22
N ILE A 103 42.30 17.68 24.65
CA ILE A 103 43.28 18.74 24.89
C ILE A 103 43.36 18.97 26.40
N ASN A 104 44.53 18.71 27.00
CA ASN A 104 44.73 18.88 28.44
C ASN A 104 44.38 20.30 28.90
N GLY A 105 43.44 20.37 29.83
CA GLY A 105 42.87 21.60 30.38
C GLY A 105 41.52 21.99 29.79
N GLU A 106 41.08 21.44 28.66
CA GLU A 106 39.77 21.73 28.06
C GLU A 106 38.72 20.68 28.44
N VAL A 107 37.47 21.11 28.53
CA VAL A 107 36.32 20.25 28.84
C VAL A 107 35.79 19.59 27.56
N CYS A 108 35.12 18.43 27.66
CA CYS A 108 34.81 17.59 26.48
C CYS A 108 33.51 16.75 26.54
N VAL A 109 32.75 16.79 27.63
CA VAL A 109 31.56 15.91 27.78
C VAL A 109 30.46 16.28 26.80
N TYR A 110 30.31 17.57 26.47
CA TYR A 110 29.38 18.01 25.45
C TYR A 110 29.75 17.49 24.04
N ASP A 111 31.04 17.54 23.66
CA ASP A 111 31.52 17.01 22.38
C ASP A 111 31.34 15.50 22.26
N TRP A 112 31.49 14.77 23.37
CA TRP A 112 31.16 13.35 23.46
C TRP A 112 29.67 13.09 23.18
N ILE A 113 28.77 13.93 23.70
CA ILE A 113 27.33 13.81 23.43
C ILE A 113 27.03 14.09 21.95
N GLU A 114 27.65 15.09 21.33
CA GLU A 114 27.51 15.33 19.89
C GLU A 114 28.08 14.18 19.06
N LEU A 115 29.23 13.60 19.45
CA LEU A 115 29.78 12.40 18.81
C LEU A 115 28.77 11.25 18.87
N ILE A 116 28.20 10.97 20.04
CA ILE A 116 27.19 9.91 20.23
C ILE A 116 25.97 10.15 19.34
N LYS A 117 25.43 11.37 19.29
CA LYS A 117 24.32 11.75 18.38
C LYS A 117 24.68 11.46 16.92
N ASN A 118 25.89 11.83 16.49
CA ASN A 118 26.35 11.69 15.11
C ASN A 118 26.74 10.25 14.71
N GLN A 119 26.92 9.31 15.65
CA GLN A 119 27.16 7.90 15.31
C GLN A 119 25.89 7.12 14.96
N ILE A 120 24.71 7.69 15.18
CA ILE A 120 23.44 7.05 14.82
C ILE A 120 23.22 7.17 13.31
N SER A 121 23.34 6.05 12.60
CA SER A 121 22.86 5.94 11.22
C SER A 121 21.34 6.09 11.16
N ASN A 122 20.79 6.69 10.10
CA ASN A 122 19.33 6.81 9.89
C ASN A 122 18.59 5.47 9.67
N GLU A 123 19.26 4.35 9.91
CA GLU A 123 18.75 3.00 9.79
C GLU A 123 19.31 2.11 10.91
N LEU A 124 18.42 1.43 11.63
CA LEU A 124 18.76 0.39 12.61
C LEU A 124 18.32 -0.95 12.04
N ILE A 125 19.30 -1.78 11.67
CA ILE A 125 19.04 -3.15 11.24
C ILE A 125 19.18 -4.07 12.45
N LEU A 126 18.05 -4.57 12.94
CA LEU A 126 18.03 -5.54 14.03
C LEU A 126 18.33 -6.94 13.45
N HIS A 127 19.61 -7.21 13.25
CA HIS A 127 20.11 -8.49 12.73
C HIS A 127 20.06 -9.60 13.78
N THR A 128 19.68 -10.81 13.38
CA THR A 128 19.73 -12.04 14.21
C THR A 128 21.04 -12.82 14.04
N LYS A 129 22.09 -12.18 13.50
CA LYS A 129 23.40 -12.82 13.33
C LYS A 129 24.25 -12.55 14.56
N LEU A 130 24.98 -13.57 14.99
CA LEU A 130 26.03 -13.41 15.99
C LEU A 130 27.10 -12.49 15.40
N ASP A 131 27.48 -11.46 16.15
CA ASP A 131 28.71 -10.71 15.88
C ASP A 131 29.87 -11.60 16.39
N ASP A 132 30.78 -12.00 15.49
CA ASP A 132 31.94 -12.82 15.85
C ASP A 132 33.01 -11.99 16.62
N GLU A 133 33.67 -12.65 17.56
CA GLU A 133 34.86 -12.23 18.32
C GLU A 133 34.82 -10.91 19.11
N GLN A 134 34.28 -11.03 20.33
CA GLN A 134 34.85 -10.53 21.60
C GLN A 134 35.75 -9.28 21.55
N ILE A 135 35.11 -8.12 21.48
CA ILE A 135 35.41 -7.11 22.51
C ILE A 135 34.52 -7.45 23.72
N ASN A 136 35.00 -7.19 24.92
CA ASN A 136 34.18 -7.21 26.13
C ASN A 136 34.47 -5.93 26.92
N ASP A 137 34.02 -4.80 26.39
CA ASP A 137 34.13 -3.52 27.09
C ASP A 137 33.05 -3.48 28.17
N PRO A 138 33.41 -3.46 29.45
CA PRO A 138 32.42 -3.46 30.51
C PRO A 138 31.65 -2.15 30.63
N ARG A 139 32.11 -1.06 30.00
CA ARG A 139 31.41 0.23 29.96
C ARG A 139 30.22 0.24 29.00
N ALA A 140 30.15 -0.72 28.08
CA ALA A 140 29.07 -0.90 27.12
C ALA A 140 27.94 -1.77 27.73
N LEU A 141 27.01 -1.17 28.47
CA LEU A 141 25.97 -1.89 29.21
C LEU A 141 24.59 -1.85 28.51
N ASN A 142 23.68 -2.71 28.95
CA ASN A 142 22.30 -2.87 28.46
C ASN A 142 22.10 -3.28 26.98
N GLY A 143 23.09 -3.18 26.09
CA GLY A 143 22.97 -3.56 24.67
C GLY A 143 22.56 -5.03 24.43
N TYR A 144 21.79 -5.30 23.37
CA TYR A 144 21.20 -6.62 23.11
C TYR A 144 22.18 -7.61 22.47
N LEU A 145 21.96 -8.93 22.67
CA LEU A 145 22.81 -10.00 22.14
C LEU A 145 22.16 -10.99 21.16
N ASN A 146 20.82 -11.04 21.03
CA ASN A 146 20.03 -11.37 19.81
C ASN A 146 18.65 -12.01 20.09
N GLU A 147 18.47 -12.75 21.20
CA GLU A 147 17.24 -13.53 21.45
C GLU A 147 15.98 -12.65 21.59
N ASN A 148 16.20 -11.39 21.93
CA ASN A 148 15.19 -10.43 22.39
C ASN A 148 14.71 -9.42 21.35
N ILE A 149 15.22 -9.51 20.12
CA ILE A 149 15.02 -8.51 19.07
C ILE A 149 13.54 -8.22 18.79
N ASN A 150 12.66 -9.23 18.79
CA ASN A 150 11.23 -8.98 18.54
C ASN A 150 10.62 -8.06 19.61
N GLN A 151 10.98 -8.26 20.88
CA GLN A 151 10.44 -7.45 21.98
C GLN A 151 11.02 -6.03 21.95
N ILE A 152 12.30 -5.87 21.61
CA ILE A 152 12.95 -4.57 21.35
C ILE A 152 12.24 -3.85 20.20
N TYR A 153 11.97 -4.54 19.09
CA TYR A 153 11.22 -4.00 17.95
C TYR A 153 9.81 -3.53 18.36
N GLN A 154 9.04 -4.34 19.10
CA GLN A 154 7.73 -3.92 19.60
C GLN A 154 7.82 -2.72 20.55
N TYR A 155 8.81 -2.69 21.45
CA TYR A 155 9.02 -1.57 22.37
C TYR A 155 9.29 -0.27 21.61
N LEU A 156 10.18 -0.28 20.62
CA LEU A 156 10.52 0.91 19.83
C LEU A 156 9.31 1.43 19.03
N ILE A 157 8.50 0.53 18.48
CA ILE A 157 7.24 0.90 17.80
C ILE A 157 6.24 1.52 18.78
N ASN A 158 6.07 0.94 19.97
CA ASN A 158 5.16 1.46 20.99
C ASN A 158 5.62 2.83 21.50
N TYR A 159 6.89 2.98 21.87
CA TYR A 159 7.48 4.25 22.30
C TYR A 159 7.29 5.35 21.25
N ASN A 160 7.60 5.06 19.98
CA ASN A 160 7.39 5.99 18.87
C ASN A 160 5.93 6.44 18.75
N ASN A 161 4.97 5.52 18.88
CA ASN A 161 3.55 5.83 18.84
C ASN A 161 3.10 6.66 20.07
N GLU A 162 3.59 6.34 21.26
CA GLU A 162 3.31 7.09 22.49
C GLU A 162 3.86 8.52 22.43
N GLN A 163 5.08 8.73 21.91
CA GLN A 163 5.65 10.07 21.77
C GLN A 163 4.96 10.89 20.69
N LYS A 164 4.57 10.27 19.56
CA LYS A 164 3.67 10.91 18.57
C LYS A 164 2.35 11.36 19.19
N GLU A 165 1.77 10.54 20.05
CA GLU A 165 0.51 10.85 20.73
C GLU A 165 0.67 11.95 21.78
N LYS A 166 1.77 11.95 22.55
CA LYS A 166 2.12 13.04 23.49
C LYS A 166 2.36 14.36 22.75
N GLN A 167 3.14 14.34 21.67
CA GLN A 167 3.38 15.51 20.84
C GLN A 167 2.08 16.02 20.22
N PHE A 168 1.26 15.14 19.67
CA PHE A 168 -0.05 15.48 19.12
C PHE A 168 -0.94 16.19 20.14
N ARG A 169 -1.03 15.65 21.37
CA ARG A 169 -1.78 16.25 22.48
C ARG A 169 -1.32 17.65 22.85
N ASN A 170 0.00 17.87 22.85
CA ASN A 170 0.60 19.15 23.17
C ASN A 170 0.54 20.17 21.99
N GLN A 171 0.21 19.72 20.78
CA GLN A 171 0.03 20.60 19.62
C GLN A 171 -1.37 21.19 19.55
N LEU A 172 -1.47 22.40 18.99
CA LEU A 172 -2.74 23.01 18.60
C LEU A 172 -3.17 22.50 17.23
N GLN A 173 -4.46 22.23 17.08
CA GLN A 173 -5.09 21.66 15.88
C GLN A 173 -6.31 22.49 15.48
N THR A 174 -6.58 22.61 14.19
CA THR A 174 -7.76 23.32 13.67
C THR A 174 -8.90 22.34 13.39
N CYS A 175 -10.09 22.59 13.92
CA CYS A 175 -11.25 21.76 13.63
C CYS A 175 -11.73 21.94 12.18
N LEU A 176 -11.91 20.84 11.44
CA LEU A 176 -12.37 20.86 10.06
C LEU A 176 -13.88 21.17 9.87
N ILE A 177 -14.63 21.48 10.95
CA ILE A 177 -16.05 21.88 10.91
C ILE A 177 -16.21 23.35 11.33
N CYS A 178 -15.78 23.72 12.54
CA CYS A 178 -15.95 25.08 13.06
C CYS A 178 -14.74 26.01 12.82
N THR A 179 -13.61 25.48 12.35
CA THR A 179 -12.32 26.19 12.19
C THR A 179 -11.68 26.72 13.48
N ASP A 180 -12.25 26.43 14.65
CA ASP A 180 -11.64 26.76 15.94
C ASP A 180 -10.31 26.02 16.15
N ILE A 181 -9.40 26.67 16.86
CA ILE A 181 -8.11 26.11 17.30
C ILE A 181 -8.30 25.47 18.68
N ILE A 182 -7.94 24.20 18.79
CA ILE A 182 -8.11 23.36 19.98
C ILE A 182 -6.80 22.64 20.30
N SER A 183 -6.55 22.35 21.58
CA SER A 183 -5.47 21.44 21.97
C SER A 183 -5.74 20.04 21.41
N GLY A 184 -4.67 19.30 21.05
CA GLY A 184 -4.76 17.88 20.71
C GLY A 184 -5.33 17.00 21.84
N ILE A 185 -5.39 17.48 23.08
CA ILE A 185 -6.08 16.82 24.21
C ILE A 185 -7.61 16.87 24.01
N ASP A 186 -8.14 18.02 23.58
CA ASP A 186 -9.58 18.29 23.41
C ASP A 186 -10.08 18.00 21.97
N CYS A 187 -9.16 17.59 21.10
CA CYS A 187 -9.41 17.29 19.69
C CYS A 187 -9.58 15.78 19.46
N ILE A 188 -10.62 15.41 18.72
CA ILE A 188 -10.80 14.03 18.26
C ILE A 188 -10.12 13.87 16.90
N ARG A 189 -9.06 13.05 16.85
CA ARG A 189 -8.47 12.53 15.62
C ARG A 189 -9.13 11.20 15.25
N LEU A 190 -9.84 11.13 14.12
CA LEU A 190 -10.40 9.89 13.60
C LEU A 190 -9.30 8.95 13.12
N TYR A 191 -9.18 7.76 13.70
CA TYR A 191 -8.09 6.80 13.53
C TYR A 191 -7.88 6.36 12.08
N ARG A 192 -8.97 6.16 11.32
CA ARG A 192 -8.89 5.66 9.93
C ARG A 192 -8.45 6.72 8.92
N CYS A 193 -8.78 8.00 9.14
CA CYS A 193 -8.52 9.08 8.17
C CYS A 193 -7.50 10.13 8.64
N GLY A 194 -7.23 10.23 9.94
CA GLY A 194 -6.38 11.28 10.51
C GLY A 194 -7.04 12.65 10.62
N HIS A 195 -8.32 12.80 10.24
CA HIS A 195 -9.03 14.08 10.28
C HIS A 195 -9.39 14.51 11.70
N PHE A 196 -9.38 15.83 11.92
CA PHE A 196 -9.44 16.48 13.24
C PHE A 196 -10.72 17.27 13.45
N TYR A 197 -11.34 17.10 14.61
CA TYR A 197 -12.58 17.77 14.96
C TYR A 197 -12.70 18.10 16.44
N CYS A 198 -13.45 19.16 16.75
CA CYS A 198 -13.86 19.46 18.11
C CYS A 198 -14.89 18.44 18.60
N GLN A 199 -14.86 18.11 19.90
CA GLN A 199 -15.78 17.16 20.54
C GLN A 199 -17.26 17.50 20.26
N SER A 200 -17.66 18.76 20.44
CA SER A 200 -19.04 19.21 20.21
C SER A 200 -19.44 19.15 18.74
N CYS A 201 -18.50 19.39 17.82
CA CYS A 201 -18.68 19.32 16.38
C CYS A 201 -19.07 17.90 15.94
N LEU A 202 -18.31 16.90 16.39
CA LEU A 202 -18.60 15.50 16.07
C LEU A 202 -19.84 14.98 16.79
N ASN A 203 -20.06 15.35 18.06
CA ASN A 203 -21.26 14.96 18.80
C ASN A 203 -22.53 15.50 18.11
N ASN A 204 -22.53 16.78 17.72
CA ASN A 204 -23.63 17.38 16.95
C ASN A 204 -23.81 16.72 15.57
N TYR A 205 -22.72 16.42 14.84
CA TYR A 205 -22.79 15.68 13.57
C TYR A 205 -23.45 14.30 13.73
N VAL A 206 -23.04 13.53 14.75
CA VAL A 206 -23.61 12.23 15.08
C VAL A 206 -25.10 12.36 15.41
N LYS A 207 -25.45 13.29 16.29
CA LYS A 207 -26.84 13.55 16.71
C LYS A 207 -27.74 13.91 15.53
N ILE A 208 -27.34 14.87 14.70
CA ILE A 208 -28.09 15.30 13.50
C ILE A 208 -28.22 14.13 12.51
N THR A 209 -27.19 13.31 12.33
CA THR A 209 -27.24 12.17 11.39
C THR A 209 -28.21 11.08 11.87
N PHE A 210 -28.26 10.83 13.18
CA PHE A 210 -29.27 9.95 13.77
C PHE A 210 -30.68 10.54 13.68
N ASP A 211 -30.90 11.79 14.08
CA ASP A 211 -32.24 12.38 14.06
C ASP A 211 -32.81 12.51 12.63
N ASN A 212 -31.95 12.60 11.61
CA ASN A 212 -32.31 12.52 10.18
C ASN A 212 -32.62 11.08 9.66
N GLY A 213 -32.70 10.08 10.53
CA GLY A 213 -33.19 8.74 10.17
C GLY A 213 -32.21 7.82 9.45
N ARG A 214 -30.92 8.19 9.33
CA ARG A 214 -29.87 7.35 8.69
C ARG A 214 -29.38 6.24 9.62
N PHE A 215 -30.29 5.41 10.10
CA PHE A 215 -29.99 4.27 10.96
C PHE A 215 -29.68 3.02 10.14
N GLY A 216 -28.53 2.39 10.38
CA GLY A 216 -28.07 1.16 9.69
C GLY A 216 -26.96 1.40 8.67
N GLU A 217 -26.85 2.60 8.10
CA GLU A 217 -25.68 2.97 7.29
C GLU A 217 -24.45 3.22 8.17
N LYS A 218 -23.26 2.87 7.67
CA LYS A 218 -22.00 3.14 8.37
C LYS A 218 -21.79 4.66 8.42
N LEU A 219 -21.77 5.24 9.63
CA LEU A 219 -21.49 6.66 9.79
C LEU A 219 -20.08 6.98 9.26
N LEU A 220 -19.98 8.00 8.40
CA LEU A 220 -18.76 8.35 7.67
C LEU A 220 -18.10 9.59 8.28
N CYS A 221 -16.81 9.76 7.96
CA CYS A 221 -16.08 10.98 8.30
C CYS A 221 -16.79 12.22 7.73
N PRO A 222 -16.97 13.31 8.51
CA PRO A 222 -17.60 14.54 8.02
C PRO A 222 -16.85 15.24 6.88
N GLN A 223 -15.56 14.95 6.69
CA GLN A 223 -14.75 15.59 5.66
C GLN A 223 -15.27 15.25 4.26
N ASN A 224 -15.42 16.28 3.42
CA ASN A 224 -15.78 16.10 2.02
C ASN A 224 -14.83 15.10 1.34
N GLN A 225 -15.39 14.23 0.49
CA GLN A 225 -14.70 13.13 -0.20
C GLN A 225 -14.16 11.99 0.70
N CYS A 226 -14.32 12.04 2.04
CA CYS A 226 -13.80 11.00 2.93
C CYS A 226 -14.81 9.87 3.20
N GLN A 227 -14.69 8.77 2.46
CA GLN A 227 -15.57 7.58 2.59
C GLN A 227 -15.19 6.62 3.74
N LYS A 228 -14.43 7.10 4.74
CA LYS A 228 -13.93 6.26 5.85
C LYS A 228 -14.95 6.25 6.99
N ALA A 229 -15.47 5.06 7.32
CA ALA A 229 -16.45 4.86 8.38
C ALA A 229 -15.83 4.95 9.78
N LEU A 230 -16.55 5.62 10.70
CA LEU A 230 -16.22 5.70 12.12
C LEU A 230 -16.29 4.32 12.79
N LEU A 231 -15.46 4.12 13.80
CA LEU A 231 -15.36 2.89 14.59
C LEU A 231 -16.25 2.96 15.85
N PRO A 232 -16.78 1.82 16.35
CA PRO A 232 -17.56 1.79 17.59
C PRO A 232 -16.83 2.41 18.80
N ASN A 233 -15.51 2.20 18.90
CA ASN A 233 -14.70 2.81 19.97
C ASN A 233 -14.61 4.34 19.84
N GLU A 234 -14.60 4.88 18.62
CA GLU A 234 -14.65 6.33 18.38
C GLU A 234 -16.03 6.88 18.74
N MET A 235 -17.11 6.15 18.42
CA MET A 235 -18.48 6.56 18.76
C MET A 235 -18.68 6.75 20.27
N LYS A 236 -18.04 5.91 21.11
CA LYS A 236 -18.06 6.07 22.57
C LYS A 236 -17.29 7.29 23.07
N LEU A 237 -16.24 7.72 22.35
CA LEU A 237 -15.50 8.94 22.67
C LEU A 237 -16.25 10.19 22.21
N ILE A 238 -16.93 10.12 21.05
CA ILE A 238 -17.66 11.23 20.43
C ILE A 238 -18.99 11.51 21.15
N ILE A 239 -19.75 10.47 21.48
CA ILE A 239 -21.07 10.59 22.11
C ILE A 239 -20.89 10.66 23.63
N GLN A 240 -20.95 11.87 24.19
CA GLN A 240 -20.94 12.10 25.64
C GLN A 240 -22.32 11.95 26.30
N ASP A 241 -23.38 11.78 25.52
CA ASP A 241 -24.75 11.59 25.99
C ASP A 241 -25.07 10.08 26.07
N ASP A 242 -25.16 9.54 27.29
CA ASP A 242 -25.45 8.13 27.55
C ASP A 242 -26.75 7.65 26.89
N GLN A 243 -27.79 8.50 26.78
CA GLN A 243 -29.05 8.11 26.14
C GLN A 243 -28.88 7.99 24.63
N LEU A 244 -28.12 8.90 24.02
CA LEU A 244 -27.79 8.84 22.60
C LEU A 244 -26.86 7.64 22.30
N TYR A 245 -25.92 7.32 23.19
CA TYR A 245 -25.03 6.18 23.05
C TYR A 245 -25.78 4.85 23.17
N GLN A 246 -26.66 4.69 24.18
CA GLN A 246 -27.54 3.53 24.29
C GLN A 246 -28.47 3.36 23.08
N ARG A 247 -28.98 4.47 22.52
CA ARG A 247 -29.76 4.46 21.26
C ARG A 247 -28.91 3.95 20.09
N TYR A 248 -27.65 4.39 19.98
CA TYR A 248 -26.70 3.92 18.98
C TYR A 248 -26.39 2.42 19.13
N GLU A 249 -26.07 1.95 20.35
CA GLU A 249 -25.78 0.53 20.60
C GLU A 249 -26.97 -0.36 20.25
N ARG A 250 -28.18 0.00 20.72
CA ARG A 250 -29.41 -0.75 20.43
C ARG A 250 -29.69 -0.86 18.93
N LEU A 251 -29.55 0.23 18.19
CA LEU A 251 -29.84 0.26 16.75
C LEU A 251 -28.74 -0.43 15.92
N THR A 252 -27.48 -0.32 16.34
CA THR A 252 -26.36 -1.05 15.72
C THR A 252 -26.51 -2.56 15.93
N LEU A 253 -26.89 -2.99 17.14
CA LEU A 253 -27.22 -4.37 17.43
C LEU A 253 -28.43 -4.84 16.62
N GLN A 254 -29.52 -4.07 16.58
CA GLN A 254 -30.70 -4.42 15.78
C GLN A 254 -30.34 -4.64 14.31
N HIS A 255 -29.59 -3.72 13.69
CA HIS A 255 -29.18 -3.87 12.29
C HIS A 255 -28.23 -5.06 12.08
N ALA A 256 -27.31 -5.32 13.02
CA ALA A 256 -26.45 -6.50 12.96
C ALA A 256 -27.24 -7.81 13.03
N LEU A 257 -28.28 -7.88 13.87
CA LEU A 257 -29.18 -9.03 13.99
C LEU A 257 -30.09 -9.20 12.75
N GLU A 258 -30.52 -8.09 12.12
CA GLU A 258 -31.30 -8.12 10.86
C GLU A 258 -30.51 -8.69 9.67
N LEU A 259 -29.17 -8.70 9.73
CA LEU A 259 -28.30 -9.33 8.74
C LEU A 259 -28.09 -10.85 8.98
N MET A 260 -28.59 -11.40 10.09
CA MET A 260 -28.44 -12.81 10.45
C MET A 260 -29.66 -13.62 10.01
N ASN A 261 -29.46 -14.70 9.24
CA ASN A 261 -30.54 -15.49 8.63
C ASN A 261 -31.26 -16.42 9.62
N ASP A 262 -30.66 -16.66 10.79
CA ASP A 262 -31.14 -17.49 11.89
C ASP A 262 -31.94 -16.68 12.94
N ILE A 263 -32.11 -15.37 12.75
CA ILE A 263 -32.80 -14.48 13.69
C ILE A 263 -34.05 -13.88 13.05
N ILE A 264 -35.17 -13.93 13.77
CA ILE A 264 -36.41 -13.27 13.37
C ILE A 264 -37.02 -12.47 14.51
N TRP A 265 -37.46 -11.25 14.19
CA TRP A 265 -38.15 -10.38 15.13
C TRP A 265 -39.59 -10.82 15.38
N CYS A 266 -39.96 -10.97 16.65
CA CYS A 266 -41.33 -11.28 17.04
C CYS A 266 -42.28 -10.13 16.65
N PRO A 267 -43.34 -10.37 15.86
CA PRO A 267 -44.23 -9.30 15.40
C PRO A 267 -45.04 -8.62 16.51
N ARG A 268 -45.17 -9.23 17.69
CA ARG A 268 -45.90 -8.66 18.84
C ARG A 268 -45.05 -7.77 19.75
N CYS A 269 -43.84 -8.19 20.09
CA CYS A 269 -43.00 -7.51 21.09
C CYS A 269 -41.64 -7.06 20.57
N GLN A 270 -41.33 -7.27 19.29
CA GLN A 270 -40.06 -6.92 18.64
C GLN A 270 -38.80 -7.44 19.37
N SER A 271 -38.94 -8.57 20.09
CA SER A 271 -37.79 -9.30 20.63
C SER A 271 -37.23 -10.24 19.55
N ALA A 272 -35.90 -10.38 19.52
CA ALA A 272 -35.23 -11.35 18.65
C ALA A 272 -35.62 -12.78 19.05
N VAL A 273 -35.83 -13.64 18.05
CA VAL A 273 -36.16 -15.06 18.21
C VAL A 273 -35.19 -15.86 17.34
N LEU A 274 -34.53 -16.86 17.94
CA LEU A 274 -33.66 -17.78 17.21
C LEU A 274 -34.52 -18.81 16.47
N ILE A 275 -34.25 -18.99 15.17
CA ILE A 275 -34.87 -20.02 14.34
C ILE A 275 -34.02 -21.28 14.42
N GLY A 276 -34.57 -22.37 14.96
CA GLY A 276 -33.93 -23.68 14.89
C GLY A 276 -33.93 -24.25 13.47
N SER A 277 -33.03 -25.20 13.19
CA SER A 277 -32.82 -25.82 11.87
C SER A 277 -33.99 -26.65 11.32
N GLY A 278 -35.18 -26.60 11.94
CA GLY A 278 -36.37 -27.35 11.53
C GLY A 278 -37.11 -26.71 10.35
N ASP A 279 -37.65 -27.54 9.46
CA ASP A 279 -38.42 -27.12 8.28
C ASP A 279 -39.90 -26.76 8.57
N ASP A 280 -40.34 -26.94 9.81
CA ASP A 280 -41.74 -26.81 10.27
C ASP A 280 -42.34 -25.39 10.21
N ASN A 281 -41.57 -24.41 9.75
CA ASN A 281 -41.87 -22.97 9.71
C ASN A 281 -42.26 -22.34 11.05
N LEU A 282 -41.96 -22.99 12.17
CA LEU A 282 -42.35 -22.55 13.50
C LEU A 282 -41.37 -21.52 14.08
N ALA A 283 -41.89 -20.50 14.75
CA ALA A 283 -41.11 -19.59 15.60
C ALA A 283 -41.91 -19.31 16.88
N ILE A 284 -41.24 -19.38 18.04
CA ILE A 284 -41.83 -19.12 19.36
C ILE A 284 -40.99 -18.05 20.04
N CYS A 285 -41.59 -16.92 20.41
CA CYS A 285 -40.87 -15.86 21.11
C CYS A 285 -40.70 -16.20 22.60
N ASP A 286 -39.46 -16.23 23.11
CA ASP A 286 -39.24 -16.51 24.54
C ASP A 286 -39.78 -15.45 25.49
N GLN A 287 -39.84 -14.18 25.04
CA GLN A 287 -40.29 -13.06 25.87
C GLN A 287 -41.81 -13.00 26.04
N CYS A 288 -42.58 -13.12 24.94
CA CYS A 288 -44.05 -13.01 24.99
C CYS A 288 -44.80 -14.33 24.70
N ARG A 289 -44.06 -15.43 24.48
CA ARG A 289 -44.57 -16.78 24.15
C ARG A 289 -45.50 -16.82 22.93
N TYR A 290 -45.45 -15.79 22.08
CA TYR A 290 -46.21 -15.75 20.83
C TYR A 290 -45.61 -16.71 19.79
N THR A 291 -46.48 -17.52 19.21
CA THR A 291 -46.14 -18.54 18.21
C THR A 291 -46.58 -18.09 16.83
N PHE A 292 -45.64 -17.98 15.90
CA PHE A 292 -45.85 -17.40 14.58
C PHE A 292 -45.08 -18.17 13.50
N CYS A 293 -45.45 -17.96 12.23
CA CYS A 293 -44.77 -18.58 11.10
C CYS A 293 -43.53 -17.77 10.68
N LYS A 294 -42.37 -18.43 10.58
CA LYS A 294 -41.08 -17.80 10.24
C LYS A 294 -41.06 -17.12 8.86
N LYS A 295 -41.93 -17.54 7.93
CA LYS A 295 -42.03 -16.95 6.58
C LYS A 295 -42.99 -15.77 6.48
N CYS A 296 -44.24 -15.93 6.92
CA CYS A 296 -45.26 -14.89 6.75
C CYS A 296 -45.24 -13.83 7.87
N LYS A 297 -44.76 -14.19 9.07
CA LYS A 297 -44.87 -13.44 10.34
C LYS A 297 -46.30 -13.35 10.92
N GLU A 298 -47.26 -14.06 10.33
CA GLU A 298 -48.60 -14.25 10.87
C GLU A 298 -48.66 -15.41 11.89
N ILE A 299 -49.83 -15.64 12.48
CA ILE A 299 -50.13 -16.78 13.35
C ILE A 299 -49.66 -18.09 12.68
N TYR A 300 -49.05 -18.97 13.47
CA TYR A 300 -48.53 -20.24 12.97
C TYR A 300 -49.62 -21.11 12.33
N HIS A 301 -49.33 -21.63 11.13
CA HIS A 301 -50.24 -22.46 10.34
C HIS A 301 -49.60 -23.83 10.05
N PHE A 302 -50.10 -24.87 10.72
CA PHE A 302 -49.63 -26.24 10.59
C PHE A 302 -50.20 -26.93 9.34
N GLN A 303 -49.36 -27.64 8.59
CA GLN A 303 -49.70 -28.44 7.38
C GLN A 303 -50.38 -27.69 6.20
N VAL A 304 -50.87 -26.48 6.38
CA VAL A 304 -51.35 -25.60 5.31
C VAL A 304 -50.15 -24.85 4.71
N MET A 305 -50.07 -24.82 3.38
CA MET A 305 -49.05 -24.04 2.67
C MET A 305 -49.12 -22.56 3.07
N CYS A 306 -47.96 -21.97 3.34
CA CYS A 306 -47.85 -20.56 3.72
C CYS A 306 -48.49 -19.66 2.64
N PRO A 307 -49.32 -18.65 2.99
CA PRO A 307 -49.92 -17.74 2.01
C PRO A 307 -48.90 -17.05 1.09
N LYS A 308 -47.68 -16.78 1.60
CA LYS A 308 -46.57 -16.27 0.78
C LYS A 308 -46.04 -17.30 -0.22
N ASP A 309 -45.88 -18.57 0.20
CA ASP A 309 -45.41 -19.63 -0.69
C ASP A 309 -46.44 -19.89 -1.81
N TYR A 310 -47.73 -19.91 -1.48
CA TYR A 310 -48.83 -20.05 -2.45
C TYR A 310 -48.85 -18.93 -3.51
N LEU A 311 -48.69 -17.67 -3.09
CA LEU A 311 -48.62 -16.54 -4.01
C LEU A 311 -47.38 -16.62 -4.91
N ILE A 312 -46.23 -17.03 -4.37
CA ILE A 312 -44.99 -17.24 -5.14
C ILE A 312 -45.18 -18.36 -6.18
N GLU A 313 -45.87 -19.45 -5.83
CA GLU A 313 -46.15 -20.55 -6.74
C GLU A 313 -47.08 -20.13 -7.89
N GLN A 314 -48.15 -19.36 -7.59
CA GLN A 314 -48.99 -18.78 -8.63
C GLN A 314 -48.21 -17.87 -9.59
N LEU A 315 -47.34 -17.00 -9.08
CA LEU A 315 -46.51 -16.10 -9.89
C LEU A 315 -45.53 -16.89 -10.77
N LYS A 316 -44.89 -17.95 -10.24
CA LYS A 316 -44.04 -18.85 -11.02
C LYS A 316 -44.81 -19.50 -12.18
N LEU A 317 -46.02 -20.00 -11.92
CA LEU A 317 -46.86 -20.63 -12.94
C LEU A 317 -47.29 -19.63 -14.04
N GLN A 318 -47.58 -18.38 -13.67
CA GLN A 318 -47.86 -17.32 -14.64
C GLN A 318 -46.64 -16.98 -15.49
N GLN A 319 -45.46 -16.85 -14.88
CA GLN A 319 -44.20 -16.58 -15.59
C GLN A 319 -43.81 -17.72 -16.54
N GLN A 320 -43.99 -18.98 -16.14
CA GLN A 320 -43.76 -20.13 -17.01
C GLN A 320 -44.65 -20.07 -18.27
N LYS A 321 -45.97 -19.89 -18.09
CA LYS A 321 -46.92 -19.76 -19.20
C LYS A 321 -46.59 -18.58 -20.13
N ALA A 322 -46.04 -17.48 -19.60
CA ALA A 322 -45.57 -16.36 -20.41
C ALA A 322 -44.32 -16.71 -21.22
N ARG A 323 -43.34 -17.41 -20.63
CA ARG A 323 -42.13 -17.88 -21.32
C ARG A 323 -42.44 -18.85 -22.46
N GLU A 324 -43.35 -19.80 -22.23
CA GLU A 324 -43.81 -20.77 -23.24
C GLU A 324 -44.46 -20.07 -24.45
N ARG A 325 -45.29 -19.04 -24.21
CA ARG A 325 -45.88 -18.22 -25.29
C ARG A 325 -44.82 -17.49 -26.12
N ILE A 326 -43.83 -16.87 -25.47
CA ILE A 326 -42.73 -16.15 -26.15
C ILE A 326 -41.85 -17.12 -26.94
N ALA A 327 -41.56 -18.30 -26.40
CA ALA A 327 -40.79 -19.33 -27.10
C ALA A 327 -41.49 -19.76 -28.39
N LYS A 328 -42.80 -20.05 -28.33
CA LYS A 328 -43.58 -20.44 -29.50
C LYS A 328 -43.64 -19.34 -30.58
N GLN A 329 -43.81 -18.09 -30.17
CA GLN A 329 -43.79 -16.95 -31.11
C GLN A 329 -42.45 -16.81 -31.85
N ARG A 330 -41.32 -17.02 -31.13
CA ARG A 330 -39.97 -17.00 -31.73
C ARG A 330 -39.74 -18.16 -32.70
N GLU A 331 -40.27 -19.34 -32.42
CA GLU A 331 -40.21 -20.49 -33.32
C GLU A 331 -41.02 -20.24 -34.60
N GLU A 332 -42.25 -19.74 -34.48
CA GLU A 332 -43.10 -19.34 -35.61
C GLU A 332 -42.51 -18.17 -36.43
N GLU A 333 -41.72 -17.28 -35.82
CA GLU A 333 -40.96 -16.23 -36.51
C GLU A 333 -39.72 -16.77 -37.22
N SER A 334 -38.93 -17.63 -36.57
CA SER A 334 -37.75 -18.28 -37.16
C SER A 334 -38.11 -19.10 -38.40
N GLU A 335 -39.20 -19.87 -38.33
CA GLU A 335 -39.71 -20.66 -39.46
C GLU A 335 -40.20 -19.79 -40.63
N ARG A 336 -40.78 -18.62 -40.35
CA ARG A 336 -41.13 -17.62 -41.38
C ARG A 336 -39.88 -17.03 -42.03
N ASN A 337 -38.87 -16.68 -41.23
CA ASN A 337 -37.61 -16.11 -41.72
C ASN A 337 -36.83 -17.11 -42.59
N ARG A 338 -36.76 -18.40 -42.19
CA ARG A 338 -36.15 -19.45 -43.03
C ARG A 338 -36.82 -19.57 -44.39
N LYS A 339 -38.16 -19.53 -44.44
CA LYS A 339 -38.96 -19.57 -45.68
C LYS A 339 -38.79 -18.34 -46.57
N VAL A 340 -38.42 -17.18 -46.02
CA VAL A 340 -38.05 -15.98 -46.79
C VAL A 340 -36.64 -16.16 -47.34
N GLN A 341 -35.67 -16.53 -46.50
CA GLN A 341 -34.28 -16.75 -46.91
C GLN A 341 -34.15 -17.80 -48.04
N GLU A 342 -34.85 -18.93 -47.95
CA GLU A 342 -34.88 -19.95 -49.02
C GLU A 342 -35.42 -19.42 -50.36
N LYS A 343 -36.34 -18.43 -50.34
CA LYS A 343 -36.86 -17.80 -51.56
C LYS A 343 -35.86 -16.81 -52.15
N ASP A 344 -35.20 -16.02 -51.30
CA ASP A 344 -34.20 -15.05 -51.73
C ASP A 344 -32.94 -15.74 -52.26
N GLU A 345 -32.49 -16.84 -51.66
CA GLU A 345 -31.40 -17.67 -52.18
C GLU A 345 -31.73 -18.27 -53.56
N LYS A 346 -32.94 -18.80 -53.75
CA LYS A 346 -33.43 -19.31 -55.06
C LYS A 346 -33.50 -18.19 -56.12
N ARG A 347 -33.89 -16.98 -55.71
CA ARG A 347 -33.91 -15.80 -56.58
C ARG A 347 -32.49 -15.38 -56.98
N LEU A 348 -31.58 -15.27 -56.01
CA LEU A 348 -30.17 -14.91 -56.23
C LEU A 348 -29.45 -15.92 -57.12
N ALA A 349 -29.73 -17.23 -56.96
CA ALA A 349 -29.19 -18.26 -57.84
C ALA A 349 -29.60 -18.04 -59.31
N LYS A 350 -30.87 -17.71 -59.56
CA LYS A 350 -31.41 -17.41 -60.89
C LYS A 350 -30.89 -16.10 -61.47
N GLU A 351 -30.59 -15.11 -60.63
CA GLU A 351 -29.93 -13.86 -61.06
C GLU A 351 -28.45 -14.10 -61.41
N ARG A 352 -27.73 -14.93 -60.65
CA ARG A 352 -26.34 -15.36 -60.94
C ARG A 352 -26.23 -16.16 -62.24
N GLU A 353 -27.14 -17.10 -62.48
CA GLU A 353 -27.18 -17.90 -63.71
C GLU A 353 -27.32 -17.01 -64.96
N LYS A 354 -28.21 -16.01 -64.92
CA LYS A 354 -28.34 -15.00 -65.98
C LYS A 354 -27.06 -14.17 -66.18
N ALA A 355 -26.41 -13.74 -65.09
CA ALA A 355 -25.17 -12.98 -65.17
C ALA A 355 -24.03 -13.79 -65.80
N LEU A 356 -23.89 -15.08 -65.46
CA LEU A 356 -22.92 -15.99 -66.05
C LEU A 356 -23.17 -16.19 -67.56
N ALA A 357 -24.44 -16.35 -67.96
CA ALA A 357 -24.81 -16.46 -69.38
C ALA A 357 -24.46 -15.20 -70.18
N GLU A 358 -24.63 -14.00 -69.60
CA GLU A 358 -24.27 -12.74 -70.25
C GLU A 358 -22.74 -12.53 -70.30
N LEU A 359 -22.00 -12.92 -69.25
CA LEU A 359 -20.53 -12.91 -69.28
C LEU A 359 -19.97 -13.82 -70.39
N ALA A 360 -20.48 -15.05 -70.52
CA ALA A 360 -20.09 -15.96 -71.61
C ALA A 360 -20.41 -15.39 -73.01
N ARG A 361 -21.52 -14.64 -73.14
CA ARG A 361 -21.87 -13.92 -74.37
C ARG A 361 -20.85 -12.83 -74.70
N ILE A 362 -20.41 -12.05 -73.69
CA ILE A 362 -19.38 -11.00 -73.83
C ILE A 362 -18.02 -11.60 -74.19
N GLU A 363 -17.61 -12.72 -73.58
CA GLU A 363 -16.35 -13.39 -73.91
C GLU A 363 -16.32 -13.88 -75.36
N LYS A 364 -17.42 -14.46 -75.85
CA LYS A 364 -17.53 -14.89 -77.26
C LYS A 364 -17.44 -13.72 -78.25
N GLN A 365 -17.94 -12.54 -77.87
CA GLN A 365 -17.76 -11.30 -78.65
C GLN A 365 -16.32 -10.78 -78.63
N LYS A 366 -15.60 -10.92 -77.50
CA LYS A 366 -14.17 -10.59 -77.41
C LYS A 366 -13.30 -11.52 -78.24
N ALA A 367 -13.57 -12.83 -78.23
CA ALA A 367 -12.85 -13.82 -79.04
C ALA A 367 -12.96 -13.52 -80.54
N THR A 368 -14.17 -13.27 -81.04
CA THR A 368 -14.38 -12.90 -82.45
C THR A 368 -13.79 -11.53 -82.84
N LEU A 369 -13.61 -10.62 -81.89
CA LEU A 369 -12.85 -9.38 -82.10
C LEU A 369 -11.33 -9.64 -82.18
N ALA A 370 -10.80 -10.54 -81.34
CA ALA A 370 -9.40 -10.93 -81.36
C ALA A 370 -9.02 -11.66 -82.68
N GLU A 371 -9.86 -12.58 -83.15
CA GLU A 371 -9.71 -13.26 -84.44
C GLU A 371 -9.66 -12.25 -85.61
N ARG A 372 -10.56 -11.26 -85.62
CA ARG A 372 -10.55 -10.17 -86.62
C ARG A 372 -9.28 -9.32 -86.58
N ASN A 373 -8.68 -9.14 -85.40
CA ASN A 373 -7.42 -8.41 -85.27
C ASN A 373 -6.22 -9.25 -85.72
N LEU A 374 -6.22 -10.55 -85.47
CA LEU A 374 -5.19 -11.47 -85.94
C LEU A 374 -5.15 -11.56 -87.48
N VAL A 375 -6.32 -11.64 -88.12
CA VAL A 375 -6.43 -11.58 -89.60
C VAL A 375 -5.86 -10.27 -90.14
N LYS A 376 -6.15 -9.12 -89.50
CA LYS A 376 -5.56 -7.82 -89.89
C LYS A 376 -4.04 -7.77 -89.72
N GLN A 377 -3.48 -8.49 -88.74
CA GLN A 377 -2.04 -8.58 -88.55
C GLN A 377 -1.40 -9.44 -89.65
N HIS A 378 -1.99 -10.60 -89.95
CA HIS A 378 -1.49 -11.49 -91.01
C HIS A 378 -1.47 -10.81 -92.40
N TYR A 379 -2.46 -9.97 -92.71
CA TYR A 379 -2.45 -9.15 -93.93
C TYR A 379 -1.37 -8.06 -93.97
N ARG A 380 -0.78 -7.66 -92.84
CA ARG A 380 0.38 -6.73 -92.80
C ARG A 380 1.69 -7.45 -93.03
N GLU A 381 1.83 -8.68 -92.54
CA GLU A 381 3.06 -9.48 -92.64
C GLU A 381 3.28 -10.00 -94.08
N ILE A 382 2.23 -10.19 -94.87
CA ILE A 382 2.30 -10.60 -96.29
C ILE A 382 2.73 -9.45 -97.24
N ALA A 383 2.73 -8.20 -96.78
CA ALA A 383 2.88 -7.01 -97.64
C ALA A 383 4.32 -6.47 -97.78
N ILE A 384 5.36 -7.18 -97.30
CA ILE A 384 6.69 -6.60 -97.04
C ILE A 384 7.78 -6.93 -98.10
N ASP A 385 7.59 -7.94 -98.97
CA ASP A 385 8.63 -8.41 -99.90
C ASP A 385 8.45 -7.98 -101.39
N LEU A 386 8.28 -6.68 -101.68
CA LEU A 386 8.40 -6.12 -103.04
C LEU A 386 9.15 -4.77 -103.11
N SER A 387 10.48 -4.88 -103.20
CA SER A 387 11.43 -4.01 -103.95
C SER A 387 11.32 -2.46 -103.95
N ASP A 388 12.20 -1.84 -103.16
CA ASP A 388 13.27 -0.93 -103.62
C ASP A 388 13.01 0.36 -104.46
N GLU A 389 11.77 0.85 -104.62
CA GLU A 389 11.53 2.25 -105.05
C GLU A 389 11.22 3.21 -103.89
N ASP A 390 10.91 2.71 -102.69
CA ASP A 390 10.33 3.52 -101.60
C ASP A 390 11.32 4.37 -100.75
N ILE A 391 12.63 4.13 -100.86
CA ILE A 391 13.66 4.76 -99.98
C ILE A 391 13.81 6.28 -100.20
N LEU A 392 13.29 6.83 -101.32
CA LEU A 392 13.38 8.26 -101.62
C LEU A 392 12.17 9.08 -101.13
N LEU A 393 11.01 8.44 -100.88
CA LEU A 393 9.78 9.14 -100.49
C LEU A 393 9.67 9.35 -98.97
N GLU A 394 10.18 8.41 -98.18
CA GLU A 394 10.12 8.45 -96.71
C GLU A 394 10.90 9.63 -96.09
N LYS A 395 11.93 10.14 -96.79
CA LYS A 395 12.67 11.35 -96.37
C LYS A 395 11.89 12.64 -96.56
N ILE A 396 10.84 12.64 -97.39
CA ILE A 396 10.03 13.83 -97.70
C ILE A 396 8.80 13.90 -96.78
N LEU A 397 8.25 12.76 -96.36
CA LEU A 397 7.10 12.70 -95.44
C LEU A 397 7.44 13.04 -93.98
N ASN A 398 8.72 12.99 -93.59
CA ASN A 398 9.18 13.33 -92.24
C ASN A 398 9.29 14.85 -91.97
N ALA A 399 8.67 15.70 -92.79
CA ALA A 399 8.69 17.17 -92.66
C ALA A 399 7.38 17.77 -92.08
N GLU A 400 6.28 17.04 -91.96
CA GLU A 400 4.98 17.58 -91.53
C GLU A 400 4.27 16.73 -90.45
N ARG A 401 4.54 17.00 -89.16
CA ARG A 401 3.55 16.92 -88.04
C ARG A 401 4.07 17.31 -86.64
N MET A 402 4.69 18.48 -86.52
CA MET A 402 4.65 19.23 -85.24
C MET A 402 3.63 20.36 -85.36
N GLU A 403 2.44 20.18 -84.77
CA GLU A 403 1.62 21.31 -84.29
C GLU A 403 0.45 20.85 -83.37
N VAL A 404 0.62 21.09 -82.07
CA VAL A 404 -0.27 21.83 -81.14
C VAL A 404 -1.79 21.50 -81.18
N LEU A 405 -2.40 20.84 -80.20
CA LEU A 405 -2.69 21.29 -78.81
C LEU A 405 -3.41 22.64 -78.68
N ASN A 406 -4.69 22.77 -79.05
CA ASN A 406 -5.46 23.92 -78.51
C ASN A 406 -7.01 23.90 -78.39
N THR A 407 -7.75 22.84 -78.77
CA THR A 407 -9.24 22.86 -78.74
C THR A 407 -9.89 21.84 -77.78
N GLN A 408 -10.99 22.23 -77.11
CA GLN A 408 -11.86 21.38 -76.27
C GLN A 408 -13.34 21.80 -76.39
N PRO A 409 -14.32 20.89 -76.18
CA PRO A 409 -15.74 21.24 -76.18
C PRO A 409 -16.22 21.87 -74.85
N CYS A 410 -17.21 22.76 -74.92
CA CYS A 410 -17.89 23.30 -73.74
C CYS A 410 -18.67 22.20 -72.98
N PRO A 411 -18.52 22.05 -71.66
CA PRO A 411 -19.24 21.02 -70.89
C PRO A 411 -20.78 21.15 -70.93
N ASN A 412 -21.32 22.36 -71.15
CA ASN A 412 -22.77 22.60 -71.15
C ASN A 412 -23.37 22.40 -72.56
N CYS A 413 -22.87 23.12 -73.58
CA CYS A 413 -23.45 23.12 -74.93
C CYS A 413 -22.64 22.37 -76.00
N HIS A 414 -21.51 21.76 -75.64
CA HIS A 414 -20.62 20.96 -76.50
C HIS A 414 -20.01 21.71 -77.71
N ALA A 415 -20.15 23.04 -77.78
CA ALA A 415 -19.48 23.86 -78.78
C ALA A 415 -17.95 23.81 -78.62
N ARG A 416 -17.21 23.71 -79.73
CA ARG A 416 -15.75 23.59 -79.75
C ARG A 416 -15.09 24.95 -79.46
N ILE A 417 -14.25 25.03 -78.43
CA ILE A 417 -13.58 26.23 -77.91
C ILE A 417 -12.06 26.05 -78.04
N GLU A 418 -11.33 27.12 -78.34
CA GLU A 418 -9.87 27.14 -78.43
C GLU A 418 -9.26 27.95 -77.27
N LYS A 419 -8.11 27.53 -76.72
CA LYS A 419 -7.43 28.22 -75.60
C LYS A 419 -6.33 29.16 -76.08
N ASN A 420 -6.64 30.43 -76.25
CA ASN A 420 -5.69 31.48 -76.63
C ASN A 420 -4.69 31.93 -75.53
N GLY A 421 -4.40 31.07 -74.55
CA GLY A 421 -3.34 31.27 -73.55
C GLY A 421 -3.68 32.14 -72.33
N GLY A 422 -2.83 32.07 -71.30
CA GLY A 422 -2.86 32.96 -70.13
C GLY A 422 -3.72 32.49 -68.94
N CYS A 423 -5.05 32.37 -69.12
CA CYS A 423 -5.95 31.96 -68.04
C CYS A 423 -6.48 30.53 -68.24
N SER A 424 -6.74 29.79 -67.16
CA SER A 424 -7.39 28.48 -67.23
C SER A 424 -8.91 28.54 -67.05
N HIS A 425 -9.47 29.69 -66.63
CA HIS A 425 -10.91 29.91 -66.57
C HIS A 425 -11.42 30.38 -67.94
N MET A 426 -12.26 29.55 -68.56
CA MET A 426 -12.79 29.70 -69.91
C MET A 426 -14.26 30.07 -69.87
N HIS A 427 -14.74 30.80 -70.87
CA HIS A 427 -16.15 31.15 -71.05
C HIS A 427 -16.61 30.70 -72.44
N CYS A 428 -17.82 30.15 -72.55
CA CYS A 428 -18.36 29.71 -73.84
C CYS A 428 -19.21 30.81 -74.49
N SER A 429 -18.69 31.48 -75.51
CA SER A 429 -19.40 32.51 -76.28
C SER A 429 -20.73 32.09 -76.93
N ARG A 430 -21.10 30.80 -76.89
CA ARG A 430 -22.38 30.27 -77.38
C ARG A 430 -23.45 30.10 -76.28
N CYS A 431 -23.08 30.04 -75.00
CA CYS A 431 -24.03 29.82 -73.91
C CYS A 431 -23.64 30.49 -72.56
N ASP A 432 -22.60 31.33 -72.56
CA ASP A 432 -21.98 32.00 -71.41
C ASP A 432 -21.62 31.10 -70.21
N TYR A 433 -21.53 29.78 -70.41
CA TYR A 433 -21.08 28.88 -69.35
C TYR A 433 -19.57 29.01 -69.12
N HIS A 434 -19.21 29.22 -67.85
CA HIS A 434 -17.83 29.34 -67.38
C HIS A 434 -17.31 28.01 -66.79
N PHE A 435 -16.07 27.62 -67.12
CA PHE A 435 -15.45 26.38 -66.66
C PHE A 435 -13.92 26.46 -66.68
N THR A 436 -13.23 25.54 -66.01
CA THR A 436 -11.75 25.51 -65.98
C THR A 436 -11.19 24.45 -66.93
N TRP A 437 -10.29 24.85 -67.83
CA TRP A 437 -9.74 24.02 -68.93
C TRP A 437 -9.05 22.72 -68.49
N SER A 438 -8.54 22.67 -67.26
CA SER A 438 -7.77 21.54 -66.74
C SER A 438 -8.62 20.40 -66.15
N SER A 439 -9.94 20.60 -65.98
CA SER A 439 -10.83 19.60 -65.36
C SER A 439 -12.27 19.76 -65.89
N PRO A 440 -12.63 19.07 -66.99
CA PRO A 440 -13.97 19.11 -67.56
C PRO A 440 -15.04 18.41 -66.71
N GLU A 441 -14.61 17.59 -65.75
CA GLU A 441 -15.46 16.90 -64.78
C GLU A 441 -15.29 17.54 -63.40
N GLY A 442 -16.37 18.08 -62.85
CA GLY A 442 -16.42 18.42 -61.42
C GLY A 442 -16.34 17.14 -60.58
N PRO A 443 -15.44 17.02 -59.58
CA PRO A 443 -15.22 15.75 -58.91
C PRO A 443 -16.46 15.27 -58.14
N ARG A 444 -16.91 14.04 -58.45
CA ARG A 444 -17.83 13.26 -57.59
C ARG A 444 -17.06 12.14 -56.87
N PRO A 445 -17.48 11.76 -55.65
CA PRO A 445 -17.07 10.53 -54.95
C PRO A 445 -17.95 9.34 -55.46
N PRO A 446 -18.02 8.13 -54.84
CA PRO A 446 -17.38 7.66 -53.61
C PRO A 446 -16.81 6.20 -53.60
N GLU A 447 -16.06 5.94 -52.52
CA GLU A 447 -16.06 4.78 -51.60
C GLU A 447 -16.82 3.46 -51.93
N ILE A 448 -16.27 2.33 -51.48
CA ILE A 448 -16.73 1.60 -50.25
C ILE A 448 -15.76 0.44 -49.93
N THR A 449 -15.41 0.29 -48.65
CA THR A 449 -14.87 -0.95 -48.08
C THR A 449 -15.73 -1.39 -46.90
N SER A 450 -15.97 -2.70 -46.76
CA SER A 450 -16.38 -3.28 -45.48
C SER A 450 -15.68 -4.62 -45.25
N LEU A 451 -14.94 -4.64 -44.14
CA LEU A 451 -14.43 -5.76 -43.34
C LEU A 451 -15.13 -7.12 -43.52
N LEU A 452 -14.40 -8.22 -43.27
CA LEU A 452 -14.74 -9.09 -42.12
C LEU A 452 -13.64 -10.10 -41.71
N TYR A 453 -13.86 -10.64 -40.50
CA TYR A 453 -13.04 -11.48 -39.62
C TYR A 453 -12.79 -12.94 -40.09
N HIS A 454 -11.63 -13.50 -39.69
CA HIS A 454 -11.35 -14.85 -39.10
C HIS A 454 -11.88 -16.15 -39.81
N SER A 455 -11.25 -17.34 -39.75
CA SER A 455 -10.28 -17.92 -38.78
C SER A 455 -9.43 -19.10 -39.35
N SER A 456 -8.21 -19.26 -38.81
CA SER A 456 -7.49 -20.53 -38.49
C SER A 456 -7.21 -21.64 -39.55
N ASN A 457 -5.92 -21.81 -39.90
CA ASN A 457 -5.08 -23.03 -39.71
C ASN A 457 -3.99 -23.23 -40.78
N ALA A 458 -2.71 -23.36 -40.39
CA ALA A 458 -1.68 -24.13 -41.10
C ALA A 458 -0.41 -24.40 -40.25
N MET A 459 -0.02 -25.68 -40.17
CA MET A 459 1.33 -26.32 -40.13
C MET A 459 2.55 -25.58 -39.52
N SER A 460 3.35 -26.18 -38.61
CA SER A 460 4.38 -27.24 -38.82
C SER A 460 5.54 -26.80 -39.75
N VAL A 461 6.85 -26.96 -39.46
CA VAL A 461 7.53 -27.71 -38.38
C VAL A 461 9.04 -27.28 -38.28
N GLN A 462 9.70 -27.60 -37.15
CA GLN A 462 11.18 -27.65 -36.94
C GLN A 462 12.06 -26.38 -37.01
N SER A 463 12.54 -25.95 -35.84
CA SER A 463 13.96 -25.64 -35.62
C SER A 463 14.40 -25.89 -34.16
N ILE A 464 14.98 -27.09 -33.96
CA ILE A 464 16.10 -27.45 -33.06
C ILE A 464 16.00 -27.14 -31.54
N LYS A 465 16.16 -28.22 -30.76
CA LYS A 465 16.22 -28.32 -29.30
C LYS A 465 17.62 -28.09 -28.73
N GLU A 466 17.65 -27.56 -27.50
CA GLU A 466 18.40 -28.00 -26.29
C GLU A 466 19.94 -28.18 -26.34
N GLU A 467 20.64 -27.54 -25.39
CA GLU A 467 21.20 -28.18 -24.16
C GLU A 467 21.87 -27.07 -23.29
N LEU A 468 21.35 -26.79 -22.09
CA LEU A 468 21.81 -27.33 -20.80
C LEU A 468 23.25 -26.95 -20.40
N ASN A 469 23.39 -26.29 -19.25
CA ASN A 469 24.53 -26.57 -18.39
C ASN A 469 24.21 -26.50 -16.89
N LYS A 470 24.96 -27.29 -16.12
CA LYS A 470 24.66 -27.71 -14.74
C LYS A 470 25.34 -26.81 -13.70
N LYS A 471 24.94 -26.93 -12.43
CA LYS A 471 25.87 -27.31 -11.32
C LYS A 471 25.17 -27.55 -9.98
N SER A 472 25.70 -28.54 -9.27
CA SER A 472 25.56 -28.89 -7.85
C SER A 472 27.01 -29.21 -7.37
N ASP A 473 27.46 -29.01 -6.12
CA ASP A 473 27.31 -29.81 -4.88
C ASP A 473 28.48 -29.35 -3.94
N THR A 474 28.62 -29.61 -2.63
CA THR A 474 27.76 -30.00 -1.47
C THR A 474 28.61 -29.82 -0.20
N ALA A 475 28.06 -29.33 0.92
CA ALA A 475 28.62 -29.63 2.26
C ALA A 475 27.58 -29.50 3.40
N LYS A 476 27.62 -30.44 4.34
CA LYS A 476 26.88 -30.48 5.63
C LYS A 476 27.83 -31.04 6.70
N VAL A 477 27.75 -30.53 7.93
CA VAL A 477 28.20 -31.21 9.18
C VAL A 477 27.19 -30.86 10.32
N SER A 478 27.27 -31.59 11.44
CA SER A 478 26.46 -31.76 12.68
C SER A 478 25.82 -30.50 13.34
N GLU A 479 25.02 -30.56 14.42
CA GLU A 479 25.00 -31.46 15.60
C GLU A 479 23.66 -31.45 16.39
N GLN A 480 23.51 -32.29 17.43
CA GLN A 480 22.34 -32.35 18.33
C GLN A 480 22.73 -32.36 19.83
N ASN A 481 21.98 -31.58 20.63
CA ASN A 481 21.60 -31.72 22.05
C ASN A 481 22.44 -32.56 23.04
N ILE A 482 22.82 -31.96 24.18
CA ILE A 482 22.98 -32.65 25.48
C ILE A 482 22.37 -31.83 26.64
N GLU A 483 21.48 -32.51 27.38
CA GLU A 483 21.10 -32.51 28.82
C GLU A 483 21.14 -31.28 29.77
N LYS A 484 20.32 -31.41 30.84
CA LYS A 484 20.24 -30.54 32.03
C LYS A 484 20.95 -31.19 33.22
N THR A 485 21.41 -30.41 34.19
CA THR A 485 21.35 -30.77 35.64
C THR A 485 21.58 -29.53 36.53
N ASP A 486 21.19 -29.63 37.81
CA ASP A 486 20.97 -28.52 38.75
C ASP A 486 22.22 -28.00 39.48
N SER A 487 22.22 -26.72 39.89
CA SER A 487 23.08 -26.20 40.98
C SER A 487 22.65 -24.82 41.52
N ASP A 488 21.72 -24.77 42.48
CA ASP A 488 21.32 -23.53 43.20
C ASP A 488 21.65 -23.61 44.70
N GLN A 489 22.92 -23.51 45.13
CA GLN A 489 23.31 -23.25 46.54
C GLN A 489 24.64 -22.50 46.78
N LEU A 490 25.32 -21.92 45.75
CA LEU A 490 26.66 -21.31 45.92
C LEU A 490 26.76 -19.80 45.63
N THR A 491 25.67 -19.13 45.24
CA THR A 491 25.75 -17.86 44.50
C THR A 491 25.85 -16.56 45.30
N GLU A 492 25.76 -16.53 46.64
CA GLU A 492 25.71 -15.25 47.37
C GLU A 492 27.07 -14.56 47.62
N ASP A 493 28.18 -15.30 47.74
CA ASP A 493 29.50 -14.69 48.00
C ASP A 493 30.35 -14.49 46.73
N GLU A 494 30.19 -15.32 45.70
CA GLU A 494 30.89 -15.14 44.41
C GLU A 494 30.48 -13.84 43.70
N ASN A 495 29.19 -13.47 43.80
CA ASN A 495 28.62 -12.24 43.22
C ASN A 495 29.32 -10.93 43.65
N LYS A 496 30.05 -10.91 44.78
CA LYS A 496 30.83 -9.74 45.21
C LYS A 496 32.21 -9.65 44.55
N GLN A 497 32.78 -10.78 44.12
CA GLN A 497 34.08 -10.82 43.44
C GLN A 497 33.95 -10.51 41.95
N ASP A 498 32.90 -10.97 41.27
CA ASP A 498 32.71 -10.69 39.85
C ASP A 498 32.45 -9.19 39.58
N THR A 499 31.74 -8.47 40.46
CA THR A 499 31.62 -7.00 40.38
C THR A 499 32.96 -6.25 40.42
N LYS A 500 34.04 -6.84 40.94
CA LYS A 500 35.40 -6.24 40.89
C LYS A 500 36.14 -6.50 39.58
N ILE A 501 35.73 -7.51 38.81
CA ILE A 501 36.41 -7.91 37.56
C ILE A 501 35.93 -7.05 36.38
N LEU A 502 34.74 -6.46 36.49
CA LEU A 502 34.13 -5.62 35.45
C LEU A 502 34.76 -4.23 35.25
N ILE A 503 35.74 -3.76 36.02
CA ILE A 503 36.44 -2.51 35.68
C ILE A 503 37.94 -2.73 35.90
N ASN A 504 38.72 -2.61 34.82
CA ASN A 504 40.11 -3.04 34.83
C ASN A 504 40.95 -2.23 35.84
N ASN A 505 41.81 -2.93 36.59
CA ASN A 505 42.35 -2.49 37.88
C ASN A 505 43.43 -1.40 37.79
N ARG A 506 43.09 -0.13 37.50
CA ARG A 506 44.04 1.00 37.67
C ARG A 506 43.53 2.32 38.25
N SER A 507 42.24 2.52 38.53
CA SER A 507 41.80 3.69 39.30
C SER A 507 40.65 3.40 40.27
N PHE A 508 40.61 4.18 41.35
CA PHE A 508 39.61 4.13 42.43
C PHE A 508 38.16 4.36 41.95
N VAL A 509 38.03 4.92 40.74
CA VAL A 509 36.81 5.26 40.00
C VAL A 509 35.80 4.12 39.86
N GLY A 510 36.27 2.88 39.68
CA GLY A 510 35.38 1.75 39.37
C GLY A 510 34.34 1.44 40.47
N SER A 511 34.68 1.64 41.74
CA SER A 511 33.84 1.19 42.86
C SER A 511 32.52 1.97 43.03
N ALA A 512 32.45 3.21 42.54
CA ALA A 512 31.27 4.05 42.70
C ALA A 512 30.29 3.87 41.54
N ILE A 513 30.79 3.80 40.29
CA ILE A 513 29.96 3.65 39.09
C ILE A 513 29.21 2.30 39.10
N VAL A 514 29.86 1.26 39.64
CA VAL A 514 29.26 -0.07 39.86
C VAL A 514 27.99 -0.02 40.73
N LYS A 515 27.78 0.99 41.59
CA LYS A 515 26.55 1.08 42.41
C LYS A 515 25.26 1.20 41.59
N ARG A 516 25.30 1.77 40.38
CA ARG A 516 24.16 1.85 39.45
C ARG A 516 24.04 0.65 38.52
N VAL A 517 24.93 -0.32 38.63
CA VAL A 517 24.99 -1.52 37.80
C VAL A 517 24.73 -2.74 38.68
N LYS A 518 23.73 -3.56 38.33
CA LYS A 518 23.51 -4.84 39.03
C LYS A 518 23.31 -5.99 38.05
N GLN A 519 23.88 -7.14 38.40
CA GLN A 519 23.62 -8.38 37.70
C GLN A 519 22.14 -8.75 37.80
N CYS A 520 21.60 -9.34 36.74
CA CYS A 520 20.26 -9.89 36.76
C CYS A 520 20.18 -11.00 37.85
N PRO A 521 19.16 -11.00 38.73
CA PRO A 521 18.98 -12.00 39.79
C PRO A 521 18.48 -13.36 39.26
N ASN A 522 18.75 -13.65 37.99
CA ASN A 522 18.36 -14.89 37.34
C ASN A 522 19.63 -15.67 37.03
N ASN A 523 19.86 -16.78 37.74
CA ASN A 523 21.10 -17.55 37.64
C ASN A 523 21.39 -18.07 36.21
N SER A 524 20.37 -18.16 35.34
CA SER A 524 20.55 -18.48 33.91
C SER A 524 20.92 -17.27 33.04
N CYS A 525 21.22 -16.10 33.62
CA CYS A 525 21.40 -14.84 32.91
C CYS A 525 22.40 -13.93 33.63
N ASN A 526 23.64 -13.90 33.16
CA ASN A 526 24.73 -13.11 33.76
C ASN A 526 24.79 -11.67 33.22
N LYS A 527 23.63 -11.08 32.87
CA LYS A 527 23.57 -9.74 32.29
C LYS A 527 23.61 -8.67 33.37
N PHE A 528 24.53 -7.73 33.24
CA PHE A 528 24.56 -6.49 34.02
C PHE A 528 23.60 -5.46 33.42
N ASN A 529 22.72 -4.91 34.26
CA ASN A 529 21.79 -3.87 33.87
C ASN A 529 22.08 -2.58 34.66
N VAL A 530 22.00 -1.45 33.95
CA VAL A 530 22.11 -0.10 34.55
C VAL A 530 20.73 0.36 35.01
N LYS A 531 20.65 0.93 36.22
CA LYS A 531 19.48 1.69 36.65
C LYS A 531 19.43 3.02 35.89
N ILE A 532 18.33 3.26 35.18
CA ILE A 532 18.06 4.50 34.45
C ILE A 532 17.11 5.34 35.30
N GLY A 533 17.55 6.52 35.74
CA GLY A 533 16.78 7.40 36.61
C GLY A 533 16.59 6.90 38.04
N ASP A 534 15.40 7.16 38.58
CA ASP A 534 14.98 6.91 39.95
C ASP A 534 14.20 5.59 40.11
N ASP A 535 13.59 5.08 39.04
CA ASP A 535 12.78 3.85 39.05
C ASP A 535 13.64 2.61 39.40
N ASN A 536 13.23 1.93 40.47
CA ASN A 536 13.78 0.66 40.91
C ASN A 536 13.20 -0.52 40.11
N TRP A 537 12.21 -0.32 39.23
CA TRP A 537 11.70 -1.36 38.33
C TRP A 537 12.66 -1.55 37.16
N ILE A 538 13.50 -2.59 37.22
CA ILE A 538 14.38 -2.97 36.13
C ILE A 538 13.77 -4.12 35.34
N VAL A 539 13.89 -4.06 34.03
CA VAL A 539 13.63 -5.18 33.12
C VAL A 539 14.99 -5.60 32.55
N CYS A 540 15.41 -6.83 32.78
CA CYS A 540 16.69 -7.32 32.26
C CYS A 540 16.67 -7.30 30.72
N SER A 541 17.66 -6.66 30.08
CA SER A 541 17.68 -6.58 28.60
C SER A 541 17.93 -7.92 27.90
N GLU A 542 18.41 -8.93 28.63
CA GLU A 542 18.78 -10.25 28.09
C GLU A 542 17.79 -11.38 28.43
N CYS A 543 17.09 -11.36 29.56
CA CYS A 543 16.09 -12.39 29.88
C CYS A 543 14.68 -11.84 30.16
N PHE A 544 14.47 -10.53 30.02
CA PHE A 544 13.21 -9.81 30.28
C PHE A 544 12.55 -10.03 31.65
N LYS A 545 13.22 -10.75 32.57
CA LYS A 545 12.79 -10.83 33.96
C LYS A 545 12.83 -9.44 34.58
N GLN A 546 11.76 -9.14 35.30
CA GLN A 546 11.54 -7.85 35.93
C GLN A 546 11.94 -7.99 37.39
N TYR A 547 12.70 -7.04 37.92
CA TYR A 547 13.23 -7.12 39.28
C TYR A 547 13.47 -5.75 39.90
N CYS A 548 13.52 -5.72 41.23
CA CYS A 548 13.78 -4.51 41.98
C CYS A 548 15.28 -4.21 42.01
N PHE A 549 15.71 -3.04 41.52
CA PHE A 549 17.10 -2.62 41.63
C PHE A 549 17.56 -2.55 43.09
N SER A 550 16.71 -2.12 44.01
CA SER A 550 17.06 -2.01 45.43
C SER A 550 17.38 -3.38 46.04
N CYS A 551 16.39 -4.28 46.09
CA CYS A 551 16.48 -5.55 46.82
C CYS A 551 16.73 -6.80 45.97
N LEU A 552 16.92 -6.67 44.65
CA LEU A 552 17.15 -7.76 43.69
C LEU A 552 16.06 -8.86 43.60
N LYS A 553 14.93 -8.71 44.29
CA LYS A 553 13.78 -9.63 44.13
C LYS A 553 13.12 -9.46 42.76
N SER A 554 12.68 -10.57 42.18
CA SER A 554 11.83 -10.56 40.97
C SER A 554 10.47 -9.91 41.25
N ILE A 555 9.97 -9.13 40.30
CA ILE A 555 8.73 -8.36 40.40
C ILE A 555 7.69 -8.95 39.45
N ASN A 556 6.53 -9.31 40.00
CA ASN A 556 5.34 -9.70 39.24
C ASN A 556 4.25 -8.64 39.43
N GLY A 557 4.42 -7.49 38.77
CA GLY A 557 3.51 -6.35 38.87
C GLY A 557 3.80 -5.38 40.04
N PRO A 558 3.04 -4.27 40.15
CA PRO A 558 3.39 -3.11 40.97
C PRO A 558 3.33 -3.34 42.49
N ASN A 559 2.75 -4.46 42.96
CA ASN A 559 2.50 -4.72 44.38
C ASN A 559 3.78 -4.75 45.24
N HIS A 560 4.94 -5.10 44.66
CA HIS A 560 6.22 -5.05 45.36
C HIS A 560 6.51 -3.65 45.91
N PHE A 561 6.22 -2.62 45.10
CA PHE A 561 6.50 -1.22 45.42
C PHE A 561 5.49 -0.53 46.33
N GLN A 562 4.48 -1.27 46.80
CA GLN A 562 3.49 -0.78 47.76
C GLN A 562 3.75 -1.32 49.17
N LYS A 563 4.75 -2.21 49.34
CA LYS A 563 4.91 -3.02 50.56
C LYS A 563 6.35 -3.26 51.00
N GLU A 564 7.30 -3.44 50.08
CA GLU A 564 8.66 -3.89 50.44
C GLU A 564 9.78 -2.91 50.08
N CYS A 565 9.61 -2.12 49.02
CA CYS A 565 10.60 -1.17 48.51
C CYS A 565 9.88 0.03 47.88
N ASP A 566 10.51 1.19 47.82
CA ASP A 566 9.98 2.31 47.04
C ASP A 566 10.21 2.10 45.54
N ARG A 567 9.21 2.45 44.71
CA ARG A 567 9.39 2.41 43.25
C ARG A 567 10.42 3.43 42.81
N TYR A 568 10.22 4.67 43.21
CA TYR A 568 11.08 5.79 42.86
C TYR A 568 12.01 6.07 44.03
N THR A 569 13.27 6.34 43.73
CA THR A 569 14.22 6.77 44.77
C THR A 569 13.88 8.20 45.16
N PRO A 570 13.77 8.53 46.46
CA PRO A 570 13.60 9.91 46.89
C PRO A 570 14.69 10.80 46.26
N LEU A 571 14.26 11.95 45.74
CA LEU A 571 15.14 12.99 45.18
C LEU A 571 15.96 13.67 46.26
#